data_AF-A0A7X7J7X4-F1
#
_entry.id   AF-A0A7X7J7X4-F1
#
_cell.length_a   1.000
_cell.length_b   1.000
_cell.length_c   1.000
_cell.angle_alpha   90.00
_cell.angle_beta   90.00
_cell.angle_gamma   90.00
#
_symmetry.space_group_name_H-M   'P 1'
#
loop_
_entity.id
_entity.type
_entity.pdbx_description
1 polymer ?
#
loop_
_entity_poly.entity_id
_entity_poly.type
_entity_poly.pdbx_seq_one_letter_code
_entity_poly.pdbx_strand_id
1 'polypeptide(L)'
;MSENGKPGLKSAYELAMERMAGKTGAGAPLSNGQKARIAEIENIAKARVAELEILFARKKAQASSDADALAVIHREFSEQVAAIRGRADAEKDAVRQEH
;
A
#
# COMPACT_ATOMS: atom_id res chain seq x y z
N MET A 1 -11.04 -46.83 25.16
CA MET A 1 -11.38 -47.07 23.74
C MET A 1 -12.61 -46.24 23.43
N SER A 2 -12.50 -45.38 22.40
CA SER A 2 -13.57 -44.74 21.61
C SER A 2 -14.57 -43.84 22.39
N GLU A 3 -14.96 -42.65 21.97
CA GLU A 3 -15.04 -41.99 20.66
C GLU A 3 -14.87 -40.48 20.86
N ASN A 4 -14.25 -39.76 19.90
CA ASN A 4 -14.57 -38.34 19.76
C ASN A 4 -14.34 -37.83 18.33
N GLY A 5 -15.41 -37.34 17.71
CA GLY A 5 -15.41 -36.33 16.65
C GLY A 5 -15.01 -36.80 15.25
N LYS A 6 -16.02 -37.02 14.39
CA LYS A 6 -15.87 -37.00 12.92
C LYS A 6 -15.07 -35.75 12.50
N PRO A 7 -14.08 -35.82 11.58
CA PRO A 7 -13.42 -34.62 11.09
C PRO A 7 -14.50 -33.80 10.36
N GLY A 8 -14.93 -32.71 10.98
CA GLY A 8 -16.00 -31.86 10.45
C GLY A 8 -15.71 -31.47 9.02
N LEU A 9 -16.74 -31.49 8.18
CA LEU A 9 -16.73 -30.91 6.83
C LEU A 9 -16.21 -29.48 6.93
N LYS A 10 -14.91 -29.28 6.66
CA LYS A 10 -14.33 -27.95 6.51
C LYS A 10 -15.12 -27.23 5.42
N SER A 11 -15.47 -25.98 5.65
CA SER A 11 -16.20 -25.21 4.64
C SER A 11 -15.37 -25.10 3.35
N ALA A 12 -16.03 -24.94 2.20
CA ALA A 12 -15.34 -24.74 0.92
C ALA A 12 -14.34 -23.57 0.98
N TYR A 13 -14.62 -22.57 1.81
CA TYR A 13 -13.74 -21.45 2.09
C TYR A 13 -12.47 -21.87 2.85
N GLU A 14 -12.60 -22.63 3.94
CA GLU A 14 -11.45 -23.13 4.71
C GLU A 14 -10.60 -24.10 3.87
N LEU A 15 -11.25 -24.94 3.07
CA LEU A 15 -10.56 -25.86 2.15
C LEU A 15 -9.84 -25.10 1.03
N ALA A 16 -10.42 -24.00 0.54
CA ALA A 16 -9.78 -23.11 -0.43
C ALA A 16 -8.59 -22.38 0.19
N MET A 17 -8.70 -21.93 1.44
CA MET A 17 -7.62 -21.28 2.19
C MET A 17 -6.49 -22.26 2.51
N GLU A 18 -6.76 -23.52 2.85
CA GLU A 18 -5.72 -24.56 3.01
C GLU A 18 -4.97 -24.84 1.70
N ARG A 19 -5.70 -24.94 0.58
CA ARG A 19 -5.09 -25.07 -0.76
C ARG A 19 -4.31 -23.82 -1.18
N MET A 20 -4.70 -22.65 -0.68
CA MET A 20 -4.05 -21.38 -0.95
C MET A 20 -2.78 -21.19 -0.10
N ALA A 21 -2.81 -21.62 1.16
CA ALA A 21 -1.68 -21.61 2.08
C ALA A 21 -0.54 -22.57 1.67
N GLY A 22 -0.85 -23.60 0.87
CA GLY A 22 0.16 -24.50 0.29
C GLY A 22 1.02 -23.88 -0.82
N LYS A 23 0.71 -22.66 -1.28
CA LYS A 23 1.55 -21.91 -2.22
C LYS A 23 2.42 -20.94 -1.42
N THR A 24 3.67 -21.31 -1.16
CA THR A 24 4.67 -20.41 -0.57
C THR A 24 5.60 -19.89 -1.66
N GLY A 25 5.83 -18.57 -1.72
CA GLY A 25 6.76 -17.94 -2.67
C GLY A 25 6.14 -16.83 -3.55
N ALA A 26 6.95 -16.28 -4.46
CA ALA A 26 6.55 -15.25 -5.41
C ALA A 26 5.41 -15.77 -6.32
N GLY A 27 4.18 -15.31 -6.06
CA GLY A 27 2.95 -15.78 -6.73
C GLY A 27 1.91 -16.42 -5.79
N ALA A 28 2.23 -16.56 -4.49
CA ALA A 28 1.25 -16.88 -3.46
C ALA A 28 0.19 -15.76 -3.35
N PRO A 29 -1.11 -16.08 -3.23
CA PRO A 29 -2.11 -15.03 -3.04
C PRO A 29 -1.96 -14.40 -1.64
N LEU A 30 -2.02 -13.07 -1.58
CA LEU A 30 -1.86 -12.31 -0.34
C LEU A 30 -2.94 -12.67 0.69
N SER A 31 -2.54 -12.79 1.95
CA SER A 31 -3.45 -12.94 3.08
C SER A 31 -4.32 -11.69 3.25
N ASN A 32 -5.46 -11.82 3.94
CA ASN A 32 -6.32 -10.67 4.25
C ASN A 32 -5.58 -9.61 5.09
N GLY A 33 -4.68 -10.02 5.98
CA GLY A 33 -3.84 -9.11 6.76
C GLY A 33 -2.84 -8.34 5.90
N GLN A 34 -2.18 -9.01 4.95
CA GLN A 34 -1.29 -8.36 3.98
C GLN A 34 -2.05 -7.35 3.12
N LYS A 35 -3.24 -7.72 2.60
CA LYS A 35 -4.10 -6.83 1.82
C LYS A 35 -4.51 -5.59 2.62
N ALA A 36 -4.94 -5.77 3.86
CA ALA A 36 -5.34 -4.66 4.73
C ALA A 36 -4.17 -3.70 4.99
N ARG A 37 -2.97 -4.22 5.27
CA ARG A 37 -1.77 -3.39 5.48
C ARG A 37 -1.32 -2.66 4.22
N ILE A 38 -1.37 -3.31 3.06
CA ILE A 38 -1.08 -2.67 1.77
C ILE A 38 -2.06 -1.51 1.51
N ALA A 39 -3.36 -1.72 1.77
CA ALA A 39 -4.36 -0.67 1.63
C ALA A 39 -4.11 0.50 2.59
N GLU A 40 -3.71 0.22 3.83
CA GLU A 40 -3.37 1.25 4.81
C GLU A 40 -2.14 2.08 4.38
N ILE A 41 -1.07 1.42 3.91
CA ILE A 41 0.11 2.10 3.36
C ILE A 41 -0.28 3.03 2.21
N GLU A 42 -1.16 2.56 1.32
CA GLU A 42 -1.63 3.35 0.19
C GLU A 42 -2.49 4.56 0.64
N ASN A 43 -3.35 4.39 1.64
CA ASN A 43 -4.15 5.47 2.20
C ASN A 43 -3.27 6.55 2.85
N ILE A 44 -2.27 6.13 3.63
CA ILE A 44 -1.30 7.05 4.25
C ILE A 44 -0.53 7.82 3.17
N ALA A 45 -0.05 7.14 2.13
CA ALA A 45 0.66 7.79 1.03
C ALA A 45 -0.23 8.82 0.30
N LYS A 46 -1.50 8.48 0.03
CA LYS A 46 -2.49 9.39 -0.57
C LYS A 46 -2.74 10.61 0.30
N ALA A 47 -2.92 10.44 1.61
CA ALA A 47 -3.11 11.54 2.55
C ALA A 47 -1.92 12.50 2.54
N ARG A 48 -0.69 11.97 2.59
CA ARG A 48 0.54 12.78 2.52
C ARG A 48 0.68 13.55 1.22
N VAL A 49 0.33 12.94 0.09
CA VAL A 49 0.33 13.65 -1.20
C VAL A 49 -0.70 14.78 -1.20
N ALA A 50 -1.90 14.55 -0.67
CA ALA A 50 -2.93 15.59 -0.58
C ALA A 50 -2.51 16.77 0.34
N GLU A 51 -1.87 16.49 1.47
CA GLU A 51 -1.27 17.52 2.32
C GLU A 51 -0.23 18.35 1.56
N LEU A 52 0.65 17.67 0.81
CA LEU A 52 1.67 18.31 -0.01
C LEU A 52 1.06 19.18 -1.11
N GLU A 53 0.00 18.70 -1.77
CA GLU A 53 -0.73 19.47 -2.79
C GLU A 53 -1.29 20.78 -2.22
N ILE A 54 -1.86 20.76 -1.01
CA ILE A 54 -2.36 21.96 -0.34
C ILE A 54 -1.22 22.94 -0.02
N LEU A 55 -0.11 22.44 0.50
CA LEU A 55 1.06 23.27 0.82
C LEU A 55 1.64 23.92 -0.44
N PHE A 56 1.80 23.16 -1.52
CA PHE A 56 2.36 23.65 -2.77
C PHE A 56 1.39 24.55 -3.54
N ALA A 57 0.07 24.35 -3.41
CA ALA A 57 -0.92 25.30 -3.94
C ALA A 57 -0.74 26.69 -3.33
N ARG A 58 -0.50 26.77 -2.01
CA ARG A 58 -0.21 28.05 -1.33
C ARG A 58 1.11 28.66 -1.82
N LYS A 59 2.17 27.86 -1.97
CA LYS A 59 3.48 28.33 -2.47
C LYS A 59 3.36 28.90 -3.90
N LYS A 60 2.61 28.22 -4.77
CA LYS A 60 2.34 28.68 -6.16
C LYS A 60 1.56 30.00 -6.19
N ALA A 61 0.55 30.16 -5.33
CA ALA A 61 -0.21 31.41 -5.25
C ALA A 61 0.66 32.61 -4.82
N GLN A 62 1.67 32.38 -3.98
CA GLN A 62 2.60 33.42 -3.52
C GLN A 62 3.64 33.81 -4.57
N ALA A 63 4.02 32.91 -5.48
CA ALA A 63 5.02 33.15 -6.51
C ALA A 63 4.55 34.07 -7.67
N SER A 64 3.28 34.49 -7.68
CA SER A 64 2.72 35.56 -8.53
C SER A 64 3.31 35.69 -9.94
N SER A 65 2.93 34.76 -10.83
CA SER A 65 3.29 34.70 -12.27
C SER A 65 4.78 34.61 -12.62
N ASP A 66 5.69 34.50 -11.65
CA ASP A 66 7.11 34.21 -11.90
C ASP A 66 7.25 32.77 -12.42
N ALA A 67 7.54 32.65 -13.72
CA ALA A 67 7.63 31.37 -14.41
C ALA A 67 8.81 30.51 -13.89
N ASP A 68 9.94 31.13 -13.56
CA ASP A 68 11.13 30.40 -13.07
C ASP A 68 10.87 29.90 -11.65
N ALA A 69 10.29 30.73 -10.79
CA ALA A 69 9.88 30.32 -9.46
C ALA A 69 8.84 29.18 -9.50
N LEU A 70 7.84 29.27 -10.39
CA LEU A 70 6.83 28.23 -10.57
C LEU A 70 7.44 26.91 -11.07
N ALA A 71 8.43 26.96 -11.96
CA ALA A 71 9.14 25.77 -12.44
C ALA A 71 9.91 25.07 -11.32
N VAL A 72 10.61 25.84 -10.46
CA VAL A 72 11.29 25.30 -9.28
C VAL A 72 10.29 24.66 -8.31
N ILE A 73 9.18 25.34 -8.03
CA ILE A 73 8.12 24.82 -7.14
C ILE A 73 7.54 23.51 -7.70
N HIS A 74 7.32 23.42 -9.01
CA HIS A 74 6.80 22.20 -9.64
C HIS A 74 7.80 21.04 -9.56
N ARG A 75 9.09 21.30 -9.78
CA ARG A 75 10.15 20.28 -9.66
C ARG A 75 10.21 19.73 -8.24
N GLU A 76 10.28 20.62 -7.25
CA GLU A 76 10.30 20.24 -5.82
C GLU A 76 9.08 19.40 -5.43
N PHE A 77 7.88 19.79 -5.89
CA PHE A 77 6.66 19.02 -5.65
C PHE A 77 6.78 17.61 -6.23
N SER A 78 7.22 17.50 -7.48
CA SER A 78 7.32 16.22 -8.20
C SER A 78 8.31 15.28 -7.53
N GLU A 79 9.47 15.80 -7.08
CA GLU A 79 10.47 15.04 -6.34
C GLU A 79 9.92 14.51 -5.00
N GLN A 80 9.18 15.35 -4.26
CA GLN A 80 8.59 14.94 -2.98
C GLN A 80 7.47 13.90 -3.16
N VAL A 81 6.60 14.06 -4.17
CA VAL A 81 5.58 13.05 -4.51
C VAL A 81 6.25 11.72 -4.90
N ALA A 82 7.31 11.77 -5.70
CA ALA A 82 8.06 10.58 -6.08
C ALA A 82 8.67 9.87 -4.86
N ALA A 83 9.24 10.62 -3.92
CA ALA A 83 9.78 10.06 -2.68
C ALA A 83 8.71 9.39 -1.81
N ILE A 84 7.54 10.02 -1.66
CA ILE A 84 6.42 9.45 -0.88
C ILE A 84 5.95 8.15 -1.52
N ARG A 85 5.74 8.13 -2.84
CA ARG A 85 5.28 6.95 -3.57
C ARG A 85 6.32 5.83 -3.56
N GLY A 86 7.59 6.14 -3.80
CA GLY A 86 8.67 5.16 -3.78
C GLY A 86 8.82 4.48 -2.42
N ARG A 87 8.68 5.23 -1.32
CA ARG A 87 8.64 4.66 0.02
C ARG A 87 7.43 3.74 0.23
N ALA A 88 6.24 4.20 -0.16
CA ALA A 88 5.03 3.39 -0.05
C ALA A 88 5.12 2.10 -0.87
N ASP A 89 5.73 2.15 -2.06
CA ASP A 89 5.94 0.97 -2.90
C ASP A 89 6.91 -0.02 -2.23
N ALA A 90 8.04 0.46 -1.71
CA ALA A 90 8.98 -0.37 -0.97
C ALA A 90 8.35 -1.03 0.27
N GLU A 91 7.53 -0.28 1.03
CA GLU A 91 6.81 -0.82 2.19
C GLU A 91 5.76 -1.87 1.78
N LYS A 92 5.00 -1.63 0.71
CA LYS A 92 4.06 -2.63 0.17
C LYS A 92 4.79 -3.89 -0.31
N ASP A 93 5.93 -3.74 -0.95
CA ASP A 93 6.74 -4.88 -1.41
C ASP A 93 7.27 -5.69 -0.23
N ALA A 94 7.72 -5.03 0.85
CA ALA A 94 8.08 -5.73 2.09
C ALA A 94 6.91 -6.57 2.62
N VAL A 95 5.69 -5.99 2.70
CA VAL A 95 4.48 -6.71 3.13
C VAL A 95 4.18 -7.93 2.25
N ARG A 96 4.41 -7.83 0.93
CA ARG A 96 4.21 -8.96 0.00
C ARG A 96 5.20 -10.11 0.20
N GLN A 97 6.40 -9.82 0.70
CA GLN A 97 7.45 -10.82 0.95
C GLN A 97 7.39 -11.43 2.35
N GLU A 98 6.49 -10.97 3.22
CA GLU A 98 6.27 -11.59 4.53
C GLU A 98 5.66 -13.00 4.39
N HIS A 99 6.15 -13.94 5.19
CA HIS A 99 5.78 -15.36 5.21
C HIS A 99 4.91 -15.72 6.42
#